data_AF-A0A1J4RS13-F1
#
_entry.id   AF-A0A1J4RS13-F1
#
_cell.length_a   1.000
_cell.length_b   1.000
_cell.length_c   1.000
_cell.angle_alpha   90.00
_cell.angle_beta   90.00
_cell.angle_gamma   90.00
#
_symmetry.space_group_name_H-M   'P 1'
#
loop_
_entity.id
_entity.type
_entity.pdbx_description
1 polymer ?
#
loop_
_entity_poly.entity_id
_entity_poly.type
_entity_poly.pdbx_seq_one_letter_code
_entity_poly.pdbx_strand_id
1 'polypeptide(L)'
;MDIYQQLKEYESQKGEKHLWEGEKAVLIWSASDQHQHLGSAIDTHHVTNALEYAAKNGYLAQADATRLKGSVSHILESLSVHEFGTPKSIPENKLDMKINRNGILAGDILIKTKNLKRKWQYEKWSWDWYFVYYIAGFLLFLQTLKVVSELIEKLIK
;
A
#
# COMPACT_ATOMS: atom_id res chain seq x y z
N MET A 1 10.45 -3.03 -3.75
CA MET A 1 10.17 -2.91 -2.31
C MET A 1 8.75 -3.41 -2.08
N ASP A 2 8.50 -4.20 -1.03
CA ASP A 2 7.13 -4.61 -0.69
C ASP A 2 6.37 -3.38 -0.15
N ILE A 3 5.27 -3.00 -0.80
CA ILE A 3 4.48 -1.81 -0.45
C ILE A 3 3.89 -1.96 0.96
N TYR A 4 3.57 -3.18 1.40
CA TYR A 4 3.11 -3.41 2.77
C TYR A 4 4.21 -3.09 3.80
N GLN A 5 5.44 -3.53 3.51
CA GLN A 5 6.59 -3.25 4.36
C GLN A 5 6.92 -1.75 4.38
N GLN A 6 6.87 -1.07 3.22
CA GLN A 6 7.03 0.38 3.12
C GLN A 6 5.99 1.13 3.97
N LEU A 7 4.70 0.74 3.91
CA LEU A 7 3.65 1.31 4.75
C LEU A 7 3.91 1.11 6.24
N LYS A 8 4.35 -0.09 6.65
CA LYS A 8 4.71 -0.36 8.05
C LYS A 8 5.90 0.49 8.51
N GLU A 9 6.89 0.66 7.65
CA GLU A 9 8.07 1.47 7.94
C GLU A 9 7.69 2.94 8.13
N TYR A 10 6.90 3.53 7.24
CA TYR A 10 6.43 4.91 7.38
C TYR A 10 5.51 5.09 8.60
N GLU A 11 4.62 4.14 8.90
CA GLU A 11 3.78 4.20 10.11
C GLU A 11 4.63 4.14 11.41
N SER A 12 5.78 3.46 11.37
CA SER A 12 6.68 3.31 12.52
C SER A 12 7.62 4.50 12.74
N GLN A 13 7.78 5.37 11.74
CA GLN A 13 8.62 6.57 11.83
C GLN A 13 7.93 7.68 12.62
N LYS A 14 8.75 8.55 13.23
CA LYS A 14 8.30 9.78 13.92
C LYS A 14 8.81 10.99 13.15
N GLY A 15 7.97 12.01 12.95
CA GLY A 15 8.34 13.25 12.26
C GLY A 15 7.93 13.28 10.78
N GLU A 16 8.79 13.81 9.91
CA GLU A 16 8.45 14.18 8.51
C GLU A 16 8.02 13.01 7.63
N LYS A 17 8.52 11.79 7.90
CA LYS A 17 8.21 10.58 7.12
C LYS A 17 7.15 9.68 7.77
N HIS A 18 6.50 10.14 8.83
CA HIS A 18 5.34 9.45 9.37
C HIS A 18 4.19 9.45 8.34
N LEU A 19 3.48 8.33 8.19
CA LEU A 19 2.35 8.24 7.27
C LEU A 19 1.11 8.91 7.88
N TRP A 20 0.82 10.14 7.45
CA TRP A 20 -0.22 10.96 8.06
C TRP A 20 -1.62 10.45 7.71
N GLU A 21 -2.58 10.62 8.62
CA GLU A 21 -3.97 10.20 8.40
C GLU A 21 -4.62 10.81 7.14
N GLY A 22 -4.26 12.06 6.81
CA GLY A 22 -4.75 12.70 5.58
C GLY A 22 -4.22 12.05 4.32
N GLU A 23 -2.96 11.60 4.34
CA GLU A 23 -2.33 10.88 3.24
C GLU A 23 -2.98 9.50 3.07
N LYS A 24 -3.16 8.76 4.18
CA LYS A 24 -3.85 7.47 4.19
C LYS A 24 -5.27 7.58 3.64
N ALA A 25 -5.99 8.66 3.97
CA ALA A 25 -7.32 8.93 3.41
C ALA A 25 -7.28 9.08 1.88
N VAL A 26 -6.31 9.82 1.33
CA VAL A 26 -6.13 9.96 -0.11
C VAL A 26 -5.78 8.63 -0.77
N LEU A 27 -4.88 7.84 -0.19
CA LEU A 27 -4.51 6.51 -0.73
C LEU A 27 -5.71 5.57 -0.73
N ILE A 28 -6.46 5.48 0.38
CA ILE A 28 -7.68 4.67 0.51
C ILE A 28 -8.72 5.09 -0.53
N TRP A 29 -8.94 6.38 -0.69
CA TRP A 29 -9.90 6.89 -1.68
C TRP A 29 -9.44 6.61 -3.12
N SER A 30 -8.14 6.75 -3.40
CA SER A 30 -7.55 6.51 -4.73
C SER A 30 -7.64 5.06 -5.20
N ALA A 31 -7.73 4.11 -4.26
CA ALA A 31 -7.92 2.68 -4.55
C ALA A 31 -9.39 2.24 -4.44
N SER A 32 -10.31 3.15 -4.13
CA SER A 32 -11.74 2.87 -4.04
C SER A 32 -12.44 3.01 -5.39
N ASP A 33 -13.69 2.55 -5.43
CA ASP A 33 -14.61 2.74 -6.55
C ASP A 33 -14.89 4.22 -6.88
N GLN A 34 -14.67 5.13 -5.92
CA GLN A 34 -14.86 6.58 -6.11
C GLN A 34 -13.79 7.23 -7.01
N HIS A 35 -12.66 6.55 -7.24
CA HIS A 35 -11.56 7.07 -8.06
C HIS A 35 -11.07 6.01 -9.05
N GLN A 36 -11.88 5.72 -10.07
CA GLN A 36 -11.55 4.74 -11.12
C GLN A 36 -10.62 5.26 -12.22
N HIS A 37 -10.16 6.51 -12.16
CA HIS A 37 -9.29 7.07 -13.19
C HIS A 37 -7.81 6.89 -12.84
N LEU A 38 -7.31 5.67 -13.10
CA LEU A 38 -5.87 5.39 -13.15
C LEU A 38 -5.18 6.41 -14.07
N GLY A 39 -4.48 7.36 -13.44
CA GLY A 39 -3.62 8.31 -14.14
C GLY A 39 -4.13 9.75 -14.25
N SER A 40 -5.33 10.05 -13.74
CA SER A 40 -5.80 11.43 -13.57
C SER A 40 -5.10 12.09 -12.38
N ALA A 41 -4.86 13.40 -12.50
CA ALA A 41 -4.33 14.18 -11.39
C ALA A 41 -5.45 14.48 -10.39
N ILE A 42 -5.11 14.41 -9.11
CA ILE A 42 -5.93 14.84 -7.99
C ILE A 42 -5.49 16.24 -7.56
N ASP A 43 -6.44 17.01 -7.08
CA ASP A 43 -6.24 18.37 -6.59
C ASP A 43 -6.83 18.52 -5.18
N THR A 44 -6.87 19.75 -4.67
CA THR A 44 -7.35 20.05 -3.32
C THR A 44 -8.81 19.64 -3.07
N HIS A 45 -9.67 19.68 -4.09
CA HIS A 45 -11.05 19.23 -3.98
C HIS A 45 -11.13 17.71 -3.80
N HIS A 46 -10.32 16.97 -4.55
CA HIS A 46 -10.26 15.51 -4.43
C HIS A 46 -9.78 15.05 -3.05
N VAL A 47 -8.83 15.77 -2.43
CA VAL A 47 -8.41 15.47 -1.05
C VAL A 47 -9.56 15.67 -0.06
N THR A 48 -10.37 16.72 -0.24
CA THR A 48 -11.55 16.95 0.61
C THR A 48 -12.53 15.78 0.50
N ASN A 49 -12.79 15.31 -0.72
CA ASN A 49 -13.63 14.12 -0.96
C ASN A 49 -13.03 12.87 -0.32
N ALA A 50 -11.70 12.70 -0.39
CA ALA A 50 -11.00 11.57 0.21
C ALA A 50 -11.13 11.57 1.74
N LEU A 51 -11.00 12.72 2.40
CA LEU A 51 -11.18 12.87 3.84
C LEU A 51 -12.62 12.52 4.27
N GLU A 52 -13.61 13.01 3.53
CA GLU A 52 -15.02 12.72 3.78
C GLU A 52 -15.34 11.23 3.58
N TYR A 53 -14.81 10.63 2.50
CA TYR A 53 -14.93 9.21 2.24
C TYR A 53 -14.31 8.37 3.36
N ALA A 54 -13.10 8.72 3.79
CA ALA A 54 -12.39 8.02 4.86
C ALA A 54 -13.16 8.11 6.19
N ALA A 55 -13.74 9.26 6.51
CA ALA A 55 -14.56 9.44 7.70
C ALA A 55 -15.86 8.64 7.64
N LYS A 56 -16.59 8.74 6.51
CA LYS A 56 -17.85 8.02 6.29
C LYS A 56 -17.69 6.50 6.41
N ASN A 57 -16.55 5.96 5.98
CA ASN A 57 -16.27 4.52 6.00
C ASN A 57 -15.51 4.06 7.26
N GLY A 58 -15.30 4.96 8.24
CA GLY A 58 -14.70 4.63 9.53
C GLY A 58 -13.18 4.37 9.50
N TYR A 59 -12.48 4.84 8.46
CA TYR A 59 -11.02 4.79 8.39
C TYR A 59 -10.37 5.92 9.18
N LEU A 60 -11.07 7.05 9.31
CA LEU A 60 -10.68 8.27 10.01
C LEU A 60 -11.84 8.78 10.90
N ALA A 61 -11.55 9.47 12.00
CA ALA A 61 -12.60 10.12 12.80
C ALA A 61 -13.11 11.40 12.13
N GLN A 62 -14.41 11.70 12.27
CA GLN A 62 -15.01 12.90 11.65
C GLN A 62 -14.34 14.22 12.11
N ALA A 63 -13.91 14.28 13.37
CA ALA A 63 -13.21 15.43 13.92
C ALA A 63 -11.85 15.63 13.23
N ASP A 64 -11.10 14.55 13.00
CA ASP A 64 -9.82 14.61 12.27
C ASP A 64 -10.01 14.96 10.80
N ALA A 65 -11.03 14.41 10.14
CA ALA A 65 -11.35 14.78 8.77
C ALA A 65 -11.62 16.28 8.65
N THR A 66 -12.38 16.86 9.58
CA THR A 66 -12.65 18.30 9.62
C THR A 66 -11.38 19.11 9.84
N ARG A 67 -10.54 18.70 10.79
CA ARG A 67 -9.26 19.38 11.09
C ARG A 67 -8.32 19.37 9.88
N LEU A 68 -8.24 18.24 9.17
CA LEU A 68 -7.31 18.03 8.05
C LEU A 68 -7.71 18.76 6.76
N LYS A 69 -8.96 19.24 6.64
CA LYS A 69 -9.38 20.09 5.51
C LYS A 69 -8.55 21.38 5.40
N GLY A 70 -7.97 21.87 6.50
CA GLY A 70 -7.05 23.02 6.49
C GLY A 70 -5.64 22.70 5.99
N SER A 71 -5.28 21.43 5.81
CA SER A 71 -3.91 20.98 5.50
C SER A 71 -3.82 20.28 4.14
N VAL A 72 -4.78 20.54 3.24
CA VAL A 72 -4.92 19.83 1.97
C VAL A 72 -3.68 19.91 1.07
N SER A 73 -3.06 21.08 0.96
CA SER A 73 -1.83 21.24 0.16
C SER A 73 -0.68 20.41 0.72
N HIS A 74 -0.51 20.39 2.04
CA HIS A 74 0.52 19.56 2.69
C HIS A 74 0.26 18.07 2.52
N ILE A 75 -1.00 17.62 2.57
CA ILE A 75 -1.36 16.22 2.30
C ILE A 75 -0.93 15.82 0.89
N LEU A 76 -1.14 16.68 -0.10
CA LEU A 76 -0.71 16.43 -1.47
C LEU A 76 0.81 16.41 -1.61
N GLU A 77 1.52 17.33 -0.95
CA GLU A 77 2.99 17.35 -0.94
C GLU A 77 3.58 16.08 -0.32
N SER A 78 3.01 15.60 0.80
CA SER A 78 3.46 14.37 1.48
C SER A 78 3.41 13.14 0.58
N LEU A 79 2.38 13.01 -0.28
CA LEU A 79 2.28 11.89 -1.23
C LEU A 79 3.50 11.79 -2.16
N SER A 80 4.14 12.92 -2.50
CA SER A 80 5.37 12.92 -3.28
C SER A 80 6.59 12.51 -2.44
N VAL A 81 6.64 12.95 -1.18
CA VAL A 81 7.74 12.62 -0.25
C VAL A 81 7.78 11.12 0.05
N HIS A 82 6.61 10.49 0.17
CA HIS A 82 6.44 9.07 0.41
C HIS A 82 6.37 8.22 -0.86
N GLU A 83 6.68 8.80 -2.02
CA GLU A 83 6.78 8.11 -3.31
C GLU A 83 5.47 7.44 -3.77
N PHE A 84 4.31 7.92 -3.31
CA PHE A 84 2.99 7.43 -3.71
C PHE A 84 2.32 8.28 -4.80
N GLY A 85 2.83 9.50 -5.01
CA GLY A 85 2.39 10.40 -6.06
C GLY A 85 3.56 11.08 -6.78
N THR A 86 3.27 11.65 -7.95
CA THR A 86 4.21 12.51 -8.67
C THR A 86 3.52 13.83 -9.02
N PRO A 87 4.12 14.98 -8.69
CA PRO A 87 3.54 16.27 -9.02
C PRO A 87 3.43 16.43 -10.54
N LYS A 88 2.29 16.96 -11.02
CA LYS A 88 2.08 17.27 -12.43
C LYS A 88 2.34 18.76 -12.63
N SER A 89 3.32 19.11 -13.46
CA SER A 89 3.69 20.50 -13.76
C SER A 89 2.64 21.16 -14.67
N ILE A 90 1.71 21.94 -14.10
CA ILE A 90 0.88 22.96 -14.78
C ILE A 90 0.39 23.98 -13.70
N PRO A 91 -0.12 25.17 -14.07
CA PRO A 91 0.46 26.52 -13.88
C PRO A 91 0.64 26.98 -12.42
N GLU A 92 1.31 28.12 -12.24
CA GLU A 92 1.91 28.75 -11.02
C GLU A 92 1.18 28.67 -9.66
N ASN A 93 -0.06 28.20 -9.56
CA ASN A 93 -0.84 28.21 -8.31
C ASN A 93 -1.71 26.97 -8.04
N LYS A 94 -1.55 25.86 -8.80
CA LYS A 94 -2.34 24.65 -8.57
C LYS A 94 -1.47 23.42 -8.35
N LEU A 95 -1.51 22.87 -7.13
CA LEU A 95 -0.83 21.64 -6.79
C LEU A 95 -1.67 20.45 -7.27
N ASP A 96 -1.36 19.97 -8.47
CA ASP A 96 -1.96 18.76 -9.04
C ASP A 96 -1.02 17.56 -8.82
N MET A 97 -1.53 16.48 -8.24
CA MET A 97 -0.77 15.27 -7.91
C MET A 97 -1.28 14.07 -8.70
N LYS A 98 -0.40 13.31 -9.36
CA LYS A 98 -0.80 12.05 -9.99
C LYS A 98 -0.43 10.88 -9.07
N ILE A 99 -1.42 10.14 -8.58
CA ILE A 99 -1.18 8.94 -7.79
C ILE A 99 -0.58 7.86 -8.69
N ASN A 100 0.56 7.30 -8.26
CA ASN A 100 1.26 6.27 -9.01
C ASN A 100 0.75 4.86 -8.64
N ARG A 101 1.30 3.83 -9.29
CA ARG A 101 0.89 2.44 -9.04
C ARG A 101 1.12 2.02 -7.58
N ASN A 102 2.19 2.49 -6.95
CA ASN A 102 2.50 2.16 -5.55
C ASN A 102 1.47 2.78 -4.61
N GLY A 103 1.03 4.02 -4.85
CA GLY A 103 -0.02 4.66 -4.08
C GLY A 103 -1.37 3.92 -4.16
N ILE A 104 -1.72 3.40 -5.34
CA ILE A 104 -2.95 2.61 -5.52
C ILE A 104 -2.86 1.27 -4.79
N LEU A 105 -1.73 0.57 -4.92
CA LEU A 105 -1.49 -0.67 -4.18
C LEU A 105 -1.49 -0.43 -2.66
N ALA A 106 -0.91 0.68 -2.21
CA ALA A 106 -0.93 1.09 -0.82
C ALA A 106 -2.37 1.31 -0.33
N GLY A 107 -3.21 1.99 -1.11
CA GLY A 107 -4.62 2.18 -0.81
C GLY A 107 -5.39 0.87 -0.65
N ASP A 108 -5.19 -0.09 -1.56
CA ASP A 108 -5.83 -1.42 -1.49
C ASP A 108 -5.41 -2.19 -0.23
N ILE A 109 -4.12 -2.14 0.12
CA ILE A 109 -3.60 -2.71 1.37
C ILE A 109 -4.23 -2.02 2.59
N LEU A 110 -4.34 -0.70 2.59
CA LEU A 110 -4.98 0.06 3.68
C LEU A 110 -6.47 -0.30 3.82
N ILE A 111 -7.20 -0.48 2.72
CA ILE A 111 -8.60 -0.94 2.74
C ILE A 111 -8.68 -2.34 3.37
N LYS A 112 -7.91 -3.29 2.86
CA LYS A 112 -7.90 -4.69 3.34
C LYS A 112 -7.51 -4.81 4.80
N THR A 113 -6.58 -3.97 5.27
CA THR A 113 -6.09 -3.98 6.65
C THR A 113 -6.87 -3.05 7.58
N LYS A 114 -7.94 -2.40 7.11
CA LYS A 114 -8.69 -1.39 7.87
C LYS A 114 -7.78 -0.30 8.45
N ASN A 115 -7.04 0.38 7.56
CA ASN A 115 -6.05 1.40 7.91
C ASN A 115 -4.95 0.84 8.84
N LEU A 116 -4.37 -0.31 8.48
CA LEU A 116 -3.36 -1.03 9.27
C LEU A 116 -3.78 -1.41 10.70
N LYS A 117 -5.06 -1.36 11.07
CA LYS A 117 -5.55 -1.81 12.38
C LYS A 117 -5.64 -3.34 12.47
N ARG A 118 -5.77 -4.02 11.33
CA ARG A 118 -5.89 -5.49 11.22
C ARG A 118 -4.71 -6.12 10.47
N LYS A 119 -3.48 -5.74 10.84
CA LYS A 119 -2.22 -6.24 10.25
C LYS A 119 -2.15 -7.77 10.22
N TRP A 120 -2.62 -8.42 11.27
CA TRP A 120 -2.61 -9.88 11.42
C TRP A 120 -3.34 -10.63 10.29
N GLN A 121 -4.38 -10.03 9.69
CA GLN A 121 -5.12 -10.66 8.59
C GLN A 121 -4.28 -10.72 7.32
N TYR A 122 -3.52 -9.66 7.06
CA TYR A 122 -2.61 -9.58 5.92
C TYR A 122 -1.36 -10.44 6.15
N GLU A 123 -0.79 -10.40 7.35
CA GLU A 123 0.36 -11.22 7.72
C GLU A 123 0.06 -12.72 7.67
N LYS A 124 -1.16 -13.15 8.06
CA LYS A 124 -1.61 -14.53 7.89
C LYS A 124 -1.64 -14.94 6.42
N TRP A 125 -2.19 -14.10 5.55
CA TRP A 125 -2.27 -14.39 4.12
C TRP A 125 -0.87 -14.51 3.48
N SER A 126 0.06 -13.61 3.84
CA SER A 126 1.46 -13.73 3.43
C SER A 126 2.10 -15.02 3.94
N TRP A 127 1.83 -15.40 5.19
CA TRP A 127 2.35 -16.62 5.79
C TRP A 127 1.82 -17.87 5.09
N ASP A 128 0.54 -17.91 4.74
CA ASP A 128 -0.08 -19.00 3.99
C ASP A 128 0.60 -19.18 2.63
N TRP A 129 0.95 -18.09 1.93
CA TRP A 129 1.74 -18.16 0.69
C TRP A 129 3.15 -18.69 0.90
N TYR A 130 3.87 -18.20 1.92
CA TYR A 130 5.21 -18.72 2.24
C TYR A 130 5.16 -20.22 2.54
N PHE A 131 4.16 -20.66 3.31
CA PHE A 131 3.96 -22.07 3.60
C PHE A 131 3.78 -22.92 2.33
N VAL A 132 2.97 -22.45 1.37
CA VAL A 132 2.82 -23.10 0.06
C VAL A 132 4.14 -23.18 -0.70
N TYR A 133 4.91 -22.09 -0.75
CA TYR A 133 6.23 -22.08 -1.39
C TYR A 133 7.22 -23.05 -0.73
N TYR A 134 7.23 -23.11 0.61
CA TYR A 134 8.07 -24.04 1.36
C TYR A 134 7.71 -25.50 1.06
N ILE A 135 6.42 -25.85 0.99
CA ILE A 135 5.98 -27.19 0.60
C ILE A 135 6.44 -27.51 -0.83
N ALA A 136 6.26 -26.59 -1.77
CA ALA A 136 6.69 -26.79 -3.16
C ALA A 136 8.21 -27.02 -3.25
N GLY A 137 9.01 -26.21 -2.54
CA GLY A 137 10.46 -26.37 -2.46
C GLY A 137 10.87 -27.71 -1.84
N PHE A 138 10.18 -28.14 -0.78
CA PHE A 138 10.43 -29.44 -0.15
C PHE A 138 10.13 -30.62 -1.07
N LEU A 139 9.02 -30.56 -1.83
CA LEU A 139 8.69 -31.59 -2.83
C LEU A 139 9.75 -31.68 -3.94
N LEU A 140 10.22 -30.54 -4.44
CA LEU A 140 11.31 -30.49 -5.43
C LEU A 140 12.61 -31.07 -4.87
N PHE A 141 12.93 -30.78 -3.61
CA PHE A 141 14.10 -31.35 -2.94
C PHE A 141 14.02 -32.88 -2.82
N LEU A 142 12.87 -33.41 -2.40
CA LEU A 142 12.64 -34.86 -2.34
C LEU A 142 12.75 -35.54 -3.71
N GLN A 143 12.21 -34.93 -4.76
CA GLN A 143 12.35 -35.43 -6.13
C GLN A 143 13.81 -35.44 -6.58
N THR A 144 14.56 -34.37 -6.26
CA THR A 144 15.97 -34.27 -6.60
C THR A 144 16.80 -35.34 -5.88
N LEU A 145 16.56 -35.55 -4.59
CA LEU A 145 17.21 -36.61 -3.82
C LEU A 145 16.94 -38.00 -4.41
N LYS A 146 15.69 -38.28 -4.80
CA LYS A 146 15.33 -39.54 -5.44
C LYS A 146 16.08 -39.76 -6.76
N VAL A 147 16.16 -38.74 -7.60
CA VAL A 147 16.92 -38.82 -8.87
C VAL A 147 18.41 -39.05 -8.61
N VAL A 148 18.99 -38.38 -7.61
CA VAL A 148 20.40 -38.57 -7.24
C VAL A 148 20.65 -39.97 -6.68
N SER A 149 19.78 -40.51 -5.82
CA SER A 149 19.93 -41.87 -5.31
C SER A 149 19.83 -42.91 -6.42
N GLU A 150 18.89 -42.76 -7.35
CA GLU A 150 18.75 -43.64 -8.52
C GLU A 150 19.98 -43.58 -9.44
N LEU A 151 20.61 -42.41 -9.61
CA LEU A 151 21.86 -42.25 -10.35
C LEU A 151 23.04 -42.93 -9.66
N ILE A 152 23.16 -42.79 -8.34
CA ILE A 152 24.22 -43.43 -7.55
C ILE A 152 24.09 -44.96 -7.61
N GLU A 153 22.88 -45.50 -7.45
CA GLU A 153 22.64 -46.94 -7.56
C GLU A 153 23.00 -47.50 -8.95
N LYS A 154 22.73 -46.72 -10.02
CA LYS A 154 23.12 -47.09 -11.39
C LYS A 154 24.62 -47.00 -11.65
N LEU A 155 25.36 -46.18 -10.92
CA LEU A 155 26.81 -46.02 -11.05
C LEU A 155 27.60 -47.08 -10.27
N ILE A 156 27.01 -47.62 -9.20
CA ILE A 156 27.64 -48.65 -8.35
C ILE A 156 27.38 -50.06 -8.89
N LYS A 157 26.32 -50.25 -9.69
CA LYS A 157 26.05 -51.50 -10.45
C LYS A 157 26.79 -51.52 -11.78
#